data_AF-A0A0Q4FQD2-F1
#
_entry.id   AF-A0A0Q4FQD2-F1
#
_cell.length_a   1.000
_cell.length_b   1.000
_cell.length_c   1.000
_cell.angle_alpha   90.00
_cell.angle_beta   90.00
_cell.angle_gamma   90.00
#
_symmetry.space_group_name_H-M   'P 1'
#
loop_
_entity.id
_entity.type
_entity.pdbx_description
1 polymer ?
#
loop_
_entity_poly.entity_id
_entity_poly.type
_entity_poly.pdbx_seq_one_letter_code
_entity_poly.pdbx_strand_id
1 'polypeptide(L)'
;MILVLVSKTLQAAARAGAIDHVPLMPKVSLKQKVRGWFSLKEYQALLKECKRHEDAGTKVYGYQITDELRRFCTFSVNTFLRPSDAKQLRHRHVEIVRTKETQYLRITTDFSKTVNTPVVSMPNAVPIYETLLKAGKAAGFGNPDDFVFMPKYKNRTFVIRNLGRQLRTVLRSAGLYESTSGDTRTLYSLRHSAIMFRLIKGKDMCLLTLARNARTSVEMIDRFYAKHLTAEMNVDVLQSMR
;
A
#
# COMPACT_ATOMS: atom_id res chain seq x y z
N MET A 1 -12.10 10.64 16.55
CA MET A 1 -13.39 10.59 15.82
C MET A 1 -14.50 11.26 16.63
N ILE A 2 -14.68 10.86 17.89
CA ILE A 2 -15.67 11.45 18.81
C ILE A 2 -15.47 12.97 19.01
N LEU A 3 -14.26 13.43 19.32
CA LEU A 3 -13.99 14.86 19.52
C LEU A 3 -14.27 15.74 18.29
N VAL A 4 -14.04 15.20 17.09
CA VAL A 4 -14.32 15.91 15.82
C VAL A 4 -15.82 16.03 15.60
N LEU A 5 -16.57 14.97 15.90
CA LEU A 5 -18.04 14.99 15.83
C LEU A 5 -18.59 16.03 16.82
N VAL A 6 -18.18 15.97 18.08
CA VAL A 6 -18.60 16.92 19.13
C VAL A 6 -18.27 18.37 18.72
N SER A 7 -17.06 18.62 18.22
CA SER A 7 -16.66 19.95 17.75
C SER A 7 -17.55 20.44 16.59
N LYS A 8 -17.85 19.59 15.60
CA LYS A 8 -18.72 19.96 14.48
C LYS A 8 -20.17 20.17 14.91
N THR A 9 -20.68 19.36 15.83
CA THR A 9 -22.03 19.53 16.39
C THR A 9 -22.16 20.86 17.13
N LEU A 10 -21.20 21.18 18.00
CA LEU A 10 -21.20 22.46 18.73
C LEU A 10 -21.07 23.66 17.78
N GLN A 11 -20.22 23.57 16.74
CA GLN A 11 -20.13 24.61 15.71
C GLN A 11 -21.44 24.78 14.95
N ALA A 12 -22.14 23.68 14.63
CA ALA A 12 -23.44 23.75 13.98
C ALA A 12 -24.50 24.36 14.90
N ALA A 13 -24.52 23.99 16.18
CA ALA A 13 -25.42 24.56 17.18
C ALA A 13 -25.20 26.07 17.37
N ALA A 14 -23.94 26.52 17.42
CA ALA A 14 -23.62 27.94 17.52
C ALA A 14 -24.08 28.74 16.29
N ARG A 15 -23.89 28.18 15.09
CA ARG A 15 -24.39 28.80 13.84
C ARG A 15 -25.91 28.86 13.76
N ALA A 16 -26.58 27.90 14.36
CA ALA A 16 -28.04 27.85 14.44
C ALA A 16 -28.60 28.71 15.58
N GLY A 17 -27.76 29.37 16.37
CA GLY A 17 -28.18 30.18 17.53
C GLY A 17 -28.68 29.34 18.72
N ALA A 18 -28.48 28.02 18.71
CA ALA A 18 -28.89 27.15 19.81
C ALA A 18 -27.94 27.25 21.03
N ILE A 19 -26.73 27.78 20.82
CA ILE A 19 -25.76 28.12 21.87
C ILE A 19 -25.05 29.43 21.50
N ASP A 20 -24.64 30.21 22.50
CA ASP A 20 -24.02 31.53 22.27
C ASP A 20 -22.58 31.45 21.77
N HIS A 21 -21.83 30.44 22.24
CA HIS A 21 -20.43 30.25 21.85
C HIS A 21 -20.01 28.79 21.97
N VAL A 22 -18.99 28.41 21.18
CA VAL A 22 -18.39 27.07 21.24
C VAL A 22 -17.33 27.05 22.34
N PRO A 23 -17.40 26.13 23.32
CA PRO A 23 -16.40 26.03 24.37
C PRO A 23 -15.02 25.67 23.82
N LEU A 24 -13.97 26.06 24.54
CA LEU A 24 -12.59 25.74 24.19
C LEU A 24 -12.39 24.22 24.16
N MET A 25 -12.12 23.68 22.98
CA MET A 25 -11.91 22.24 22.81
C MET A 25 -10.45 21.88 23.15
N PRO A 26 -10.21 20.82 23.93
CA PRO A 26 -8.86 20.37 24.23
C PRO A 26 -8.14 19.93 22.94
N LYS A 27 -6.89 20.38 22.76
CA LYS A 27 -6.04 19.91 21.65
C LYS A 27 -5.55 18.49 21.96
N VAL A 28 -6.28 17.49 21.51
CA VAL A 28 -5.84 16.09 21.58
C VAL A 28 -4.91 15.81 20.40
N SER A 29 -3.59 15.78 20.65
CA SER A 29 -2.63 15.31 19.66
C SER A 29 -2.61 13.78 19.65
N LEU A 30 -3.23 13.20 18.63
CA LEU A 30 -3.01 11.77 18.35
C LEU A 30 -1.59 11.63 17.79
N LYS A 31 -0.66 11.09 18.58
CA LYS A 31 0.63 10.62 18.05
C LYS A 31 0.33 9.56 16.99
N GLN A 32 0.38 9.95 15.71
CA GLN A 32 0.25 9.00 14.61
C GLN A 32 1.49 8.10 14.64
N LYS A 33 1.31 6.83 15.00
CA LYS A 33 2.36 5.83 14.80
C LYS A 33 2.66 5.76 13.30
N VAL A 34 3.92 6.00 12.95
CA VAL A 34 4.41 5.75 11.60
C VAL A 34 4.33 4.23 11.38
N ARG A 35 3.96 3.83 10.17
CA ARG A 35 3.83 2.39 9.86
C ARG A 35 5.24 1.86 9.61
N GLY A 36 5.53 0.60 9.95
CA GLY A 36 6.83 0.03 9.58
C GLY A 36 6.94 -0.15 8.07
N TRP A 37 8.14 0.04 7.51
CA TRP A 37 8.49 -0.35 6.14
C TRP A 37 9.54 -1.48 6.18
N PHE A 38 9.73 -2.14 5.04
CA PHE A 38 10.76 -3.16 4.82
C PHE A 38 11.92 -2.58 4.02
N SER A 39 13.15 -2.76 4.52
CA SER A 39 14.35 -2.68 3.69
C SER A 39 14.31 -3.74 2.59
N LEU A 40 15.19 -3.66 1.60
CA LEU A 40 15.22 -4.65 0.50
C LEU A 40 15.53 -6.07 1.01
N LYS A 41 16.43 -6.20 1.98
CA LYS A 41 16.79 -7.49 2.60
C LYS A 41 15.57 -8.08 3.31
N GLU A 42 14.88 -7.28 4.12
CA GLU A 42 13.66 -7.74 4.83
C GLU A 42 12.52 -8.04 3.86
N TYR A 43 12.38 -7.28 2.78
CA TYR A 43 11.37 -7.53 1.76
C TYR A 43 11.64 -8.84 1.02
N GLN A 44 12.90 -9.13 0.67
CA GLN A 44 13.27 -10.43 0.10
C GLN A 44 13.03 -11.58 1.08
N ALA A 45 13.38 -11.40 2.35
CA ALA A 45 13.11 -12.38 3.42
C ALA A 45 11.59 -12.63 3.58
N LEU A 46 10.76 -11.58 3.52
CA LEU A 46 9.30 -11.70 3.50
C LEU A 46 8.81 -12.56 2.33
N LEU A 47 9.31 -12.33 1.11
CA LEU A 47 8.87 -13.10 -0.06
C LEU A 47 9.31 -14.56 0.02
N LYS A 48 10.51 -14.83 0.55
CA LYS A 48 11.01 -16.19 0.80
C LYS A 48 10.13 -16.90 1.83
N GLU A 49 9.76 -16.21 2.90
CA GLU A 49 8.92 -16.77 3.95
C GLU A 49 7.47 -17.01 3.47
N CYS A 50 6.93 -16.13 2.63
CA CYS A 50 5.66 -16.39 1.95
C CYS A 50 5.70 -17.70 1.16
N LYS A 51 6.79 -17.94 0.40
CA LYS A 51 6.95 -19.18 -0.38
C LYS A 51 7.07 -20.41 0.51
N ARG A 52 7.77 -20.31 1.64
CA ARG A 52 7.88 -21.40 2.61
C ARG A 52 6.52 -21.80 3.19
N HIS A 53 5.67 -20.82 3.53
CA HIS A 53 4.32 -21.10 4.02
C HIS A 53 3.36 -21.62 2.94
N GLU A 54 3.53 -21.14 1.70
CA GLU A 54 2.85 -21.66 0.50
C GLU A 54 3.15 -23.16 0.33
N ASP A 55 4.42 -23.54 0.37
CA ASP A 55 4.87 -24.93 0.19
C ASP A 55 4.48 -25.84 1.35
N ALA A 56 4.52 -25.31 2.57
CA ALA A 56 4.09 -26.04 3.77
C ALA A 56 2.56 -26.19 3.88
N GLY A 57 1.77 -25.60 2.96
CA GLY A 57 0.32 -25.64 3.02
C GLY A 57 -0.25 -25.01 4.30
N THR A 58 0.44 -24.00 4.85
CA THR A 58 0.07 -23.40 6.15
C THR A 58 -1.34 -22.83 6.11
N LYS A 59 -2.17 -23.16 7.10
CA LYS A 59 -3.54 -22.63 7.23
C LYS A 59 -3.63 -21.58 8.32
N VAL A 60 -4.31 -20.49 8.01
CA VAL A 60 -4.57 -19.38 8.93
C VAL A 60 -6.09 -19.20 9.02
N TYR A 61 -6.67 -19.51 10.18
CA TYR A 61 -8.13 -19.55 10.39
C TYR A 61 -8.86 -20.42 9.34
N GLY A 62 -8.31 -21.59 9.04
CA GLY A 62 -8.88 -22.53 8.06
C GLY A 62 -8.57 -22.21 6.59
N TYR A 63 -7.98 -21.05 6.28
CA TYR A 63 -7.61 -20.66 4.92
C TYR A 63 -6.13 -20.91 4.66
N GLN A 64 -5.82 -21.72 3.64
CA GLN A 64 -4.45 -21.97 3.22
C GLN A 64 -3.78 -20.69 2.68
N ILE A 65 -2.53 -20.49 3.03
CA ILE A 65 -1.65 -19.50 2.41
C ILE A 65 -1.23 -20.09 1.05
N THR A 66 -1.63 -19.43 -0.03
CA THR A 66 -1.21 -19.79 -1.39
C THR A 66 -0.27 -18.71 -1.94
N ASP A 67 0.14 -18.87 -3.20
CA ASP A 67 0.92 -17.89 -3.94
C ASP A 67 0.25 -16.50 -4.06
N GLU A 68 -1.07 -16.41 -3.87
CA GLU A 68 -1.84 -15.16 -3.82
C GLU A 68 -1.25 -14.12 -2.87
N LEU A 69 -0.82 -14.53 -1.66
CA LEU A 69 -0.23 -13.58 -0.70
C LEU A 69 1.08 -13.00 -1.26
N ARG A 70 1.94 -13.87 -1.79
CA ARG A 70 3.25 -13.49 -2.35
C ARG A 70 3.07 -12.58 -3.57
N ARG A 71 2.14 -12.91 -4.46
CA ARG A 71 1.77 -12.09 -5.62
C ARG A 71 1.16 -10.75 -5.21
N PHE A 72 0.32 -10.72 -4.18
CA PHE A 72 -0.24 -9.47 -3.64
C PHE A 72 0.87 -8.57 -3.09
N CYS A 73 1.83 -9.14 -2.35
CA CYS A 73 2.99 -8.41 -1.86
C CYS A 73 3.82 -7.82 -3.00
N THR A 74 4.20 -8.63 -3.99
CA THR A 74 5.01 -8.18 -5.12
C THR A 74 4.31 -7.14 -5.98
N PHE A 75 3.04 -7.34 -6.29
CA PHE A 75 2.26 -6.37 -7.04
C PHE A 75 2.10 -5.05 -6.27
N SER A 76 1.80 -5.09 -4.96
CA SER A 76 1.60 -3.89 -4.15
C SER A 76 2.86 -3.02 -4.08
N VAL A 77 4.04 -3.64 -3.93
CA VAL A 77 5.32 -2.90 -3.91
C VAL A 77 5.66 -2.27 -5.27
N ASN A 78 5.24 -2.89 -6.38
CA ASN A 78 5.52 -2.38 -7.73
C ASN A 78 4.46 -1.40 -8.26
N THR A 79 3.31 -1.26 -7.62
CA THR A 79 2.19 -0.43 -8.12
C THR A 79 1.82 0.73 -7.20
N PHE A 80 2.40 0.83 -6.01
CA PHE A 80 2.10 1.89 -5.03
C PHE A 80 0.65 1.91 -4.54
N LEU A 81 -0.22 0.97 -4.91
CA LEU A 81 -1.64 1.01 -4.55
C LEU A 81 -1.85 0.91 -3.03
N ARG A 82 -2.88 1.58 -2.53
CA ARG A 82 -3.34 1.33 -1.16
C ARG A 82 -3.92 -0.09 -1.11
N PRO A 83 -3.80 -0.82 0.02
CA PRO A 83 -4.43 -2.13 0.15
C PRO A 83 -5.95 -2.08 -0.06
N SER A 84 -6.60 -0.96 0.27
CA SER A 84 -8.03 -0.72 0.00
C SER A 84 -8.38 -0.64 -1.49
N ASP A 85 -7.44 -0.20 -2.32
CA ASP A 85 -7.64 0.01 -3.75
C ASP A 85 -7.27 -1.29 -4.48
N ALA A 86 -6.15 -1.92 -4.08
CA ALA A 86 -5.72 -3.23 -4.59
C ALA A 86 -6.78 -4.32 -4.38
N LYS A 87 -7.48 -4.33 -3.23
CA LYS A 87 -8.57 -5.30 -3.02
C LYS A 87 -9.75 -5.07 -3.96
N GLN A 88 -9.99 -3.87 -4.47
CA GLN A 88 -11.09 -3.58 -5.39
C GLN A 88 -10.66 -3.62 -6.86
N LEU A 89 -9.39 -3.90 -7.13
CA LEU A 89 -8.83 -3.88 -8.47
C LEU A 89 -9.43 -5.00 -9.31
N ARG A 90 -9.91 -4.64 -10.50
CA ARG A 90 -10.46 -5.52 -11.53
C ARG A 90 -9.60 -5.42 -12.78
N HIS A 91 -9.66 -6.40 -13.66
CA HIS A 91 -8.83 -6.41 -14.87
C HIS A 91 -9.09 -5.21 -15.78
N ARG A 92 -10.34 -4.73 -15.86
CA ARG A 92 -10.71 -3.50 -16.62
C ARG A 92 -10.01 -2.24 -16.16
N HIS A 93 -9.53 -2.20 -14.91
CA HIS A 93 -8.83 -1.04 -14.34
C HIS A 93 -7.34 -1.01 -14.72
N VAL A 94 -6.83 -2.07 -15.37
CA VAL A 94 -5.41 -2.24 -15.64
C VAL A 94 -5.17 -2.27 -17.15
N GLU A 95 -4.48 -1.25 -17.64
CA GLU A 95 -3.99 -1.17 -19.01
C GLU A 95 -2.47 -1.41 -19.02
N ILE A 96 -2.00 -2.30 -19.90
CA ILE A 96 -0.58 -2.53 -20.11
C ILE A 96 -0.09 -1.55 -21.18
N VAL A 97 0.84 -0.67 -20.80
CA VAL A 97 1.47 0.27 -21.73
C VAL A 97 2.91 -0.18 -22.00
N ARG A 98 3.27 -0.29 -23.27
CA ARG A 98 4.61 -0.63 -23.74
C ARG A 98 5.09 0.42 -24.72
N THR A 99 6.26 1.02 -24.43
CA THR A 99 6.97 1.94 -25.33
C THR A 99 8.31 1.32 -25.72
N LYS A 100 9.10 2.03 -26.53
CA LYS A 100 10.45 1.56 -26.91
C LYS A 100 11.41 1.58 -25.70
N GLU A 101 11.17 2.46 -24.75
CA GLU A 101 12.06 2.76 -23.61
C GLU A 101 11.63 2.04 -22.33
N THR A 102 10.32 1.79 -22.16
CA THR A 102 9.81 1.24 -20.90
C THR A 102 8.47 0.52 -21.07
N GLN A 103 8.05 -0.15 -20.01
CA GLN A 103 6.71 -0.72 -19.88
C GLN A 103 6.16 -0.41 -18.50
N TYR A 104 4.86 -0.28 -18.37
CA TYR A 104 4.20 -0.07 -17.07
C TYR A 104 2.72 -0.43 -17.15
N LEU A 105 2.10 -0.58 -15.98
CA LEU A 105 0.66 -0.64 -15.83
C LEU A 105 0.13 0.76 -15.59
N ARG A 106 -0.83 1.18 -16.40
CA ARG A 106 -1.69 2.33 -16.12
C ARG A 106 -2.90 1.82 -15.36
N ILE A 107 -3.02 2.21 -14.10
CA ILE A 107 -4.07 1.74 -13.20
C ILE A 107 -5.05 2.87 -12.89
N THR A 108 -6.26 2.75 -13.44
CA THR A 108 -7.35 3.72 -13.27
C THR A 108 -8.44 3.07 -12.43
N THR A 109 -8.73 3.62 -11.25
CA THR A 109 -9.71 3.04 -10.32
C THR A 109 -10.87 3.99 -10.10
N ASP A 110 -12.09 3.52 -10.31
CA ASP A 110 -13.33 4.31 -10.23
C ASP A 110 -13.71 4.73 -8.79
N PHE A 111 -13.01 4.19 -7.79
CA PHE A 111 -13.38 4.28 -6.37
C PHE A 111 -12.35 5.05 -5.50
N SER A 112 -11.40 5.74 -6.12
CA SER A 112 -10.36 6.47 -5.38
C SER A 112 -10.97 7.69 -4.68
N LYS A 113 -10.87 7.75 -3.35
CA LYS A 113 -11.34 8.90 -2.52
C LYS A 113 -10.67 10.24 -2.83
N THR A 114 -9.68 10.26 -3.72
CA THR A 114 -8.84 11.42 -4.05
C THR A 114 -8.52 11.30 -5.53
N VAL A 115 -8.74 12.40 -6.27
CA VAL A 115 -8.40 12.68 -7.69
C VAL A 115 -8.24 11.41 -8.55
N ASN A 116 -9.15 11.22 -9.52
CA ASN A 116 -9.15 10.10 -10.47
C ASN A 116 -7.99 10.17 -11.50
N THR A 117 -6.76 10.39 -11.03
CA THR A 117 -5.55 10.27 -11.85
C THR A 117 -5.08 8.82 -11.86
N PRO A 118 -4.61 8.33 -13.02
CA PRO A 118 -4.04 6.99 -13.12
C PRO A 118 -2.80 6.87 -12.24
N VAL A 119 -2.59 5.68 -11.70
CA VAL A 119 -1.33 5.29 -11.05
C VAL A 119 -0.48 4.58 -12.09
N VAL A 120 0.77 5.01 -12.23
CA VAL A 120 1.80 4.39 -13.07
C VAL A 120 2.64 3.46 -12.20
N SER A 121 2.71 2.19 -12.59
CA SER A 121 3.51 1.20 -11.88
C SER A 121 4.99 1.25 -12.26
N MET A 122 5.81 0.52 -11.51
CA MET A 122 7.15 0.13 -11.95
C MET A 122 7.09 -0.84 -13.13
N PRO A 123 8.15 -0.95 -13.96
CA PRO A 123 8.15 -1.85 -15.11
C PRO A 123 7.94 -3.32 -14.78
N ASN A 124 8.51 -3.78 -13.66
CA ASN A 124 8.34 -5.15 -13.20
C ASN A 124 6.90 -5.50 -12.81
N ALA A 125 5.99 -4.53 -12.67
CA ALA A 125 4.59 -4.83 -12.43
C ALA A 125 3.91 -5.50 -13.64
N VAL A 126 4.38 -5.22 -14.88
CA VAL A 126 3.80 -5.80 -16.10
C VAL A 126 3.90 -7.33 -16.12
N PRO A 127 5.09 -7.94 -16.04
CA PRO A 127 5.20 -9.41 -16.03
C PRO A 127 4.52 -10.05 -14.80
N ILE A 128 4.48 -9.34 -13.65
CA ILE A 128 3.74 -9.80 -12.46
C ILE A 128 2.24 -9.88 -12.78
N TYR A 129 1.68 -8.83 -13.40
CA TYR A 129 0.26 -8.78 -13.76
C TYR A 129 -0.10 -9.81 -14.83
N GLU A 130 0.75 -10.01 -15.84
CA GLU A 130 0.52 -11.03 -16.86
C GLU A 130 0.50 -12.44 -16.26
N THR A 131 1.38 -12.72 -15.30
CA THR A 131 1.40 -13.99 -14.56
C THR A 131 0.15 -14.17 -13.71
N LEU A 132 -0.34 -13.10 -13.07
CA LEU A 132 -1.61 -13.06 -12.36
C LEU A 132 -2.80 -13.34 -13.29
N LEU A 133 -2.87 -12.65 -14.42
CA LEU A 133 -3.94 -12.81 -15.40
C LEU A 133 -3.95 -14.22 -16.00
N LYS A 134 -2.78 -14.77 -16.34
CA LYS A 134 -2.65 -16.14 -16.85
C LYS A 134 -3.16 -17.17 -15.84
N ALA A 135 -2.77 -17.03 -14.57
CA ALA A 135 -3.25 -17.92 -13.51
C ALA A 135 -4.76 -17.77 -13.25
N GLY A 136 -5.27 -16.54 -13.26
CA GLY A 136 -6.71 -16.26 -13.14
C GLY A 136 -7.51 -16.92 -14.27
N LYS A 137 -7.05 -16.79 -15.52
CA LYS A 137 -7.65 -17.45 -16.70
C LYS A 137 -7.66 -18.97 -16.58
N ALA A 138 -6.57 -19.57 -16.15
CA ALA A 138 -6.51 -21.02 -15.93
C ALA A 138 -7.49 -21.50 -14.84
N ALA A 139 -7.85 -20.63 -13.89
CA ALA A 139 -8.83 -20.91 -12.84
C ALA A 139 -10.27 -20.51 -13.22
N GLY A 140 -10.54 -20.12 -14.47
CA GLY A 140 -11.88 -19.72 -14.94
C GLY A 140 -12.28 -18.28 -14.65
N PHE A 141 -11.33 -17.41 -14.30
CA PHE A 141 -11.52 -15.97 -14.10
C PHE A 141 -10.77 -15.16 -15.17
N GLY A 142 -10.62 -13.86 -14.98
CA GLY A 142 -9.79 -13.01 -15.85
C GLY A 142 -10.59 -12.20 -16.87
N ASN A 143 -11.91 -12.19 -16.76
CA ASN A 143 -12.76 -11.25 -17.49
C ASN A 143 -12.53 -9.81 -16.97
N PRO A 144 -12.90 -8.77 -17.75
CA PRO A 144 -12.69 -7.38 -17.35
C PRO A 144 -13.24 -7.03 -15.95
N ASP A 145 -14.39 -7.60 -15.58
CA ASP A 145 -15.00 -7.37 -14.27
C ASP A 145 -14.49 -8.30 -13.17
N ASP A 146 -13.67 -9.31 -13.46
CA ASP A 146 -13.11 -10.16 -12.42
C ASP A 146 -12.06 -9.40 -11.60
N PHE A 147 -11.99 -9.70 -10.29
CA PHE A 147 -10.99 -9.12 -9.42
C PHE A 147 -9.60 -9.69 -9.71
N VAL A 148 -8.58 -8.83 -9.71
CA VAL A 148 -7.18 -9.24 -9.95
C VAL A 148 -6.68 -10.19 -8.86
N PHE A 149 -7.15 -10.00 -7.61
CA PHE A 149 -6.72 -10.80 -6.46
C PHE A 149 -7.89 -11.56 -5.85
N MET A 150 -7.67 -12.85 -5.59
CA MET A 150 -8.64 -13.74 -4.96
C MET A 150 -10.06 -13.61 -5.57
N PRO A 151 -10.23 -13.76 -6.90
CA PRO A 151 -11.51 -13.50 -7.59
C PRO A 151 -12.67 -14.37 -7.11
N LYS A 152 -12.38 -15.57 -6.58
CA LYS A 152 -13.36 -16.47 -5.96
C LYS A 152 -14.19 -15.82 -4.84
N TYR A 153 -13.65 -14.80 -4.16
CA TYR A 153 -14.32 -14.17 -3.02
C TYR A 153 -14.90 -12.79 -3.41
N LYS A 154 -16.24 -12.72 -3.48
CA LYS A 154 -16.98 -11.46 -3.72
C LYS A 154 -16.85 -10.49 -2.54
N ASN A 155 -16.79 -10.98 -1.30
CA ASN A 155 -16.63 -10.13 -0.11
C ASN A 155 -15.20 -9.59 0.01
N ARG A 156 -14.99 -8.35 -0.44
CA ARG A 156 -13.65 -7.72 -0.46
C ARG A 156 -13.15 -7.34 0.93
N THR A 157 -14.03 -7.14 1.90
CA THR A 157 -13.64 -6.94 3.31
C THR A 157 -13.08 -8.22 3.92
N PHE A 158 -13.67 -9.37 3.57
CA PHE A 158 -13.11 -10.66 3.94
C PHE A 158 -11.71 -10.86 3.32
N VAL A 159 -11.54 -10.59 2.02
CA VAL A 159 -10.25 -10.76 1.32
C VAL A 159 -9.12 -9.99 1.99
N ILE A 160 -9.32 -8.69 2.25
CA ILE A 160 -8.26 -7.87 2.85
C ILE A 160 -7.94 -8.29 4.29
N ARG A 161 -8.96 -8.72 5.05
CA ARG A 161 -8.77 -9.24 6.41
C ARG A 161 -8.00 -10.56 6.39
N ASN A 162 -8.33 -11.45 5.45
CA ASN A 162 -7.67 -12.74 5.29
C ASN A 162 -6.19 -12.55 4.90
N LEU A 163 -5.90 -11.76 3.86
CA LEU A 163 -4.54 -11.40 3.47
C LEU A 163 -3.76 -10.76 4.62
N GLY A 164 -4.40 -9.91 5.43
CA GLY A 164 -3.78 -9.31 6.60
C GLY A 164 -3.42 -10.32 7.70
N ARG A 165 -4.27 -11.33 7.92
CA ARG A 165 -3.99 -12.43 8.87
C ARG A 165 -2.88 -13.34 8.36
N GLN A 166 -2.90 -13.69 7.08
CA GLN A 166 -1.86 -14.49 6.45
C GLN A 166 -0.51 -13.76 6.52
N LEU A 167 -0.47 -12.48 6.10
CA LEU A 167 0.74 -11.66 6.19
C LEU A 167 1.27 -11.57 7.63
N ARG A 168 0.40 -11.35 8.62
CA ARG A 168 0.81 -11.31 10.03
C ARG A 168 1.49 -12.62 10.47
N THR A 169 0.97 -13.76 10.01
CA THR A 169 1.53 -15.08 10.35
C THR A 169 2.92 -15.24 9.75
N VAL A 170 3.07 -14.93 8.46
CA VAL A 170 4.36 -14.93 7.75
C VAL A 170 5.36 -14.00 8.43
N LEU A 171 4.94 -12.78 8.78
CA LEU A 171 5.81 -11.79 9.41
C LEU A 171 6.29 -12.24 10.80
N ARG A 172 5.44 -12.89 11.59
CA ARG A 172 5.85 -13.43 12.89
C ARG A 172 6.85 -14.56 12.73
N SER A 173 6.62 -15.46 11.77
CA SER A 173 7.54 -16.56 11.47
C SER A 173 8.91 -16.06 10.99
N ALA A 174 8.94 -14.98 10.20
CA ALA A 174 10.18 -14.35 9.75
C ALA A 174 10.86 -13.45 10.80
N GLY A 175 10.25 -13.20 11.98
CA GLY A 175 10.74 -12.19 12.92
C GLY A 175 10.66 -10.74 12.39
N LEU A 176 9.79 -10.48 11.41
CA LEU A 176 9.65 -9.19 10.72
C LEU A 176 8.38 -8.41 11.11
N TYR A 177 7.63 -8.89 12.11
CA TYR A 177 6.36 -8.29 12.50
C TYR A 177 6.48 -6.84 12.98
N GLU A 178 7.57 -6.52 13.67
CA GLU A 178 7.92 -5.16 14.06
C GLU A 178 9.22 -4.76 13.39
N SER A 179 9.37 -3.47 13.07
CA SER A 179 10.67 -2.92 12.65
C SER A 179 11.62 -2.85 13.84
N THR A 180 12.91 -2.61 13.56
CA THR A 180 13.92 -2.31 14.60
C THR A 180 13.54 -1.11 15.48
N SER A 181 12.68 -0.22 14.97
CA SER A 181 12.16 0.96 15.69
C SER A 181 10.85 0.69 16.44
N GLY A 182 10.36 -0.56 16.47
CA GLY A 182 9.11 -0.94 17.14
C GLY A 182 7.83 -0.60 16.36
N ASP A 183 7.94 -0.30 15.06
CA ASP A 183 6.78 -0.01 14.22
C ASP A 183 6.19 -1.31 13.66
N THR A 184 4.92 -1.56 13.95
CA THR A 184 4.21 -2.76 13.48
C THR A 184 4.06 -2.75 11.96
N ARG A 185 4.25 -3.92 11.33
CA ARG A 185 4.10 -4.10 9.88
C ARG A 185 2.76 -4.73 9.52
N THR A 186 2.13 -4.20 8.46
CA THR A 186 0.80 -4.61 7.97
C THR A 186 0.78 -4.58 6.43
N LEU A 187 -0.37 -4.86 5.79
CA LEU A 187 -0.48 -4.71 4.32
C LEU A 187 -0.12 -3.30 3.84
N TYR A 188 -0.36 -2.28 4.67
CA TYR A 188 0.03 -0.90 4.33
C TYR A 188 1.55 -0.68 4.31
N SER A 189 2.31 -1.53 5.00
CA SER A 189 3.78 -1.50 4.96
C SER A 189 4.33 -1.80 3.58
N LEU A 190 3.60 -2.55 2.74
CA LEU A 190 3.99 -2.81 1.35
C LEU A 190 4.02 -1.53 0.53
N ARG A 191 2.96 -0.72 0.62
CA ARG A 191 2.90 0.60 -0.01
C ARG A 191 3.95 1.54 0.59
N HIS A 192 4.18 1.45 1.90
CA HIS A 192 5.20 2.25 2.55
C HIS A 192 6.59 1.95 1.99
N SER A 193 6.94 0.66 1.88
CA SER A 193 8.17 0.20 1.21
C SER A 193 8.26 0.65 -0.23
N ALA A 194 7.18 0.60 -1.01
CA ALA A 194 7.18 1.04 -2.40
C ALA A 194 7.69 2.48 -2.54
N ILE A 195 7.14 3.38 -1.72
CA ILE A 195 7.51 4.80 -1.71
C ILE A 195 8.92 4.98 -1.14
N MET A 196 9.28 4.30 -0.03
CA MET A 196 10.64 4.36 0.53
C MET A 196 11.70 3.92 -0.49
N PHE A 197 11.46 2.86 -1.25
CA PHE A 197 12.38 2.43 -2.30
C PHE A 197 12.57 3.48 -3.39
N ARG A 198 11.57 4.32 -3.67
CA ARG A 198 11.71 5.43 -4.63
C ARG A 198 12.43 6.62 -4.03
N LEU A 199 12.21 6.91 -2.75
CA LEU A 199 12.91 7.99 -2.05
C LEU A 199 14.41 7.71 -1.93
N ILE A 200 14.78 6.45 -1.68
CA ILE A 200 16.19 6.06 -1.45
C ILE A 200 16.91 5.77 -2.77
N LYS A 201 16.25 5.12 -3.73
CA LYS A 201 16.90 4.64 -4.97
C LYS A 201 16.55 5.44 -6.22
N GLY A 202 15.58 6.33 -6.14
CA GLY A 202 15.20 7.18 -7.26
C GLY A 202 16.17 8.35 -7.36
N LYS A 203 17.24 8.20 -8.15
CA LYS A 203 18.08 9.34 -8.54
C LYS A 203 17.19 10.41 -9.19
N ASP A 204 17.31 11.65 -8.73
CA ASP A 204 16.59 12.83 -9.23
C ASP A 204 15.04 12.73 -9.21
N MET A 205 14.46 11.88 -8.37
CA MET A 205 13.01 11.73 -8.27
C MET A 205 12.38 12.97 -7.61
N CYS A 206 11.61 13.74 -8.37
CA CYS A 206 10.81 14.83 -7.82
C CYS A 206 9.73 14.29 -6.86
N LEU A 207 9.74 14.75 -5.60
CA LEU A 207 8.77 14.37 -4.57
C LEU A 207 7.32 14.63 -5.02
N LEU A 208 7.08 15.70 -5.78
CA LEU A 208 5.76 16.03 -6.32
C LEU A 208 5.26 14.96 -7.29
N THR A 209 6.14 14.45 -8.16
CA THR A 209 5.82 13.36 -9.10
C THR A 209 5.46 12.09 -8.34
N LEU A 210 6.23 11.73 -7.32
CA LEU A 210 5.94 10.58 -6.48
C LEU A 210 4.62 10.74 -5.70
N ALA A 211 4.35 11.93 -5.16
CA ALA A 211 3.11 12.25 -4.46
C ALA A 211 1.88 12.09 -5.37
N ARG A 212 1.93 12.68 -6.57
CA ARG A 212 0.87 12.56 -7.59
C ARG A 212 0.64 11.11 -7.98
N ASN A 213 1.71 10.37 -8.30
CA ASN A 213 1.59 8.95 -8.68
C ASN A 213 1.02 8.09 -7.56
N ALA A 214 1.46 8.29 -6.32
CA ALA A 214 0.94 7.58 -5.18
C ALA A 214 -0.45 8.07 -4.74
N ARG A 215 -1.02 9.14 -5.33
CA ARG A 215 -2.28 9.78 -4.89
C ARG A 215 -2.23 10.21 -3.41
N THR A 216 -1.17 10.91 -3.03
CA THR A 216 -0.97 11.50 -1.70
C THR A 216 -0.42 12.92 -1.83
N SER A 217 -0.38 13.70 -0.75
CA SER A 217 0.30 15.00 -0.77
C SER A 217 1.79 14.85 -0.47
N VAL A 218 2.58 15.85 -0.89
CA VAL A 218 4.01 15.95 -0.52
C VAL A 218 4.17 16.02 1.00
N GLU A 219 3.32 16.79 1.69
CA GLU A 219 3.29 16.85 3.16
C GLU A 219 3.10 15.47 3.80
N MET A 220 2.24 14.62 3.22
CA MET A 220 2.03 13.25 3.71
C MET A 220 3.23 12.35 3.40
N ILE A 221 3.97 12.59 2.31
CA ILE A 221 5.24 11.90 2.07
C ILE A 221 6.27 12.35 3.10
N ASP A 222 6.39 13.65 3.34
CA ASP A 222 7.34 14.18 4.32
C ASP A 222 7.04 13.64 5.73
N ARG A 223 5.82 13.84 6.22
CA ARG A 223 5.38 13.43 7.57
C ARG A 223 5.57 11.94 7.87
N PHE A 224 5.30 11.07 6.90
CA PHE A 224 5.29 9.61 7.13
C PHE A 224 6.54 8.88 6.63
N TYR A 225 7.37 9.52 5.81
CA TYR A 225 8.49 8.84 5.15
C TYR A 225 9.83 9.53 5.46
N ALA A 226 9.87 10.85 5.66
CA ALA A 226 11.11 11.57 5.95
C ALA A 226 11.75 11.14 7.27
N LYS A 227 10.95 10.75 8.28
CA LYS A 227 11.46 10.21 9.56
C LYS A 227 12.39 9.00 9.38
N HIS A 228 12.23 8.24 8.28
CA HIS A 228 13.02 7.05 8.01
C HIS A 228 14.21 7.31 7.07
N LEU A 229 14.34 8.52 6.53
CA LEU A 229 15.49 8.88 5.71
C LEU A 229 16.63 9.34 6.63
N THR A 230 17.75 8.61 6.62
CA THR A 230 18.99 9.07 7.23
C THR A 230 19.89 9.69 6.16
N ALA A 231 20.83 10.55 6.58
CA ALA A 231 21.83 11.10 5.66
C ALA A 231 22.62 9.98 4.94
N GLU A 232 22.91 8.89 5.65
CA GLU A 232 23.59 7.70 5.10
C GLU A 232 22.84 7.00 3.96
N MET A 233 21.51 7.11 3.92
CA MET A 233 20.71 6.46 2.89
C MET A 233 20.73 7.20 1.55
N ASN A 234 21.18 8.47 1.54
CA ASN A 234 21.27 9.33 0.36
C ASN A 234 22.69 9.86 0.15
N VAL A 235 23.71 9.12 0.60
CA VAL A 235 25.14 9.54 0.48
C VAL A 235 25.48 9.88 -0.96
N ASP A 236 25.05 9.07 -1.92
CA ASP A 236 25.29 9.31 -3.36
C ASP A 236 24.70 10.66 -3.83
N VAL A 237 23.58 11.10 -3.25
CA VAL A 237 22.93 12.39 -3.58
C VAL A 237 23.58 13.55 -2.84
N LEU A 238 23.99 13.34 -1.58
CA LEU A 238 24.69 14.35 -0.77
C LEU A 238 26.11 14.61 -1.29
N GLN A 239 26.78 13.56 -1.77
CA GLN A 239 28.15 13.61 -2.29
C GLN A 239 28.20 13.80 -3.81
N SER A 240 27.06 13.82 -4.51
CA SER A 240 27.03 14.24 -5.91
C SER A 240 27.25 15.75 -5.99
N MET A 241 28.51 16.18 -5.89
CA MET A 241 28.91 17.47 -6.43
C MET A 241 28.80 17.39 -7.95
N ARG A 242 27.97 18.26 -8.53
CA ARG A 242 28.03 18.58 -9.96
C ARG A 242 29.09 19.64 -10.19
#